data_AF-A0A841NE47-F1
#
_entry.id   AF-A0A841NE47-F1
#
_cell.length_a   1.000
_cell.length_b   1.000
_cell.length_c   1.000
_cell.angle_alpha   90.00
_cell.angle_beta   90.00
_cell.angle_gamma   90.00
#
_symmetry.space_group_name_H-M   'P 1'
#
loop_
_entity.id
_entity.type
_entity.pdbx_description
1 polymer ?
#
loop_
_entity_poly.entity_id
_entity_poly.type
_entity_poly.pdbx_seq_one_letter_code
_entity_poly.pdbx_strand_id
1 'polypeptide(L)'
;MLRELKKLICLISSYMLISCGQKEILVIKGESINKGIPKIYSPDCYVKNLNHEILIREGFLYKNNILQKYITPQSESLLIDNIKENGNTKETEPYKELDLKKVNKEIILFNQKYQILRANKDTLFLSQDMILIESPQSIK
;
A
#
# COMPACT_ATOMS: atom_id res chain seq x y z
N MET A 1 -15.91 9.55 12.03
CA MET A 1 -14.45 9.51 11.71
C MET A 1 -13.66 8.54 12.58
N LEU A 2 -13.91 8.43 13.89
CA LEU A 2 -13.16 7.53 14.79
C LEU A 2 -13.35 6.02 14.52
N ARG A 3 -14.46 5.61 13.89
CA ARG A 3 -14.86 4.20 13.74
C ARG A 3 -14.15 3.47 12.59
N GLU A 4 -13.83 4.18 11.52
CA GLU A 4 -13.16 3.61 10.34
C GLU A 4 -11.64 3.52 10.55
N LEU A 5 -11.04 4.48 11.28
CA LEU A 5 -9.65 4.39 11.73
C LEU A 5 -9.45 3.21 12.69
N LYS A 6 -10.44 2.92 13.54
CA LYS A 6 -10.42 1.76 14.44
C LYS A 6 -10.44 0.41 13.71
N LYS A 7 -11.06 0.30 12.53
CA LYS A 7 -11.06 -0.95 11.75
C LYS A 7 -9.70 -1.21 11.09
N LEU A 8 -9.07 -0.17 10.56
CA LEU A 8 -7.70 -0.26 10.03
C LEU A 8 -6.68 -0.51 11.15
N ILE A 9 -6.85 0.15 12.30
CA ILE A 9 -6.06 -0.09 13.51
C ILE A 9 -6.30 -1.51 14.04
N CYS A 10 -7.53 -2.06 13.99
CA CYS A 10 -7.81 -3.44 14.41
C CYS A 10 -7.05 -4.46 13.56
N LEU A 11 -7.04 -4.28 12.24
CA LEU A 11 -6.26 -5.10 11.29
C LEU A 11 -4.75 -5.05 11.54
N ILE A 12 -4.23 -3.94 12.06
CA ILE A 12 -2.80 -3.77 12.38
C ILE A 12 -2.48 -4.24 13.82
N SER A 13 -3.41 -4.04 14.76
CA SER A 13 -3.19 -4.29 16.20
C SER A 13 -3.19 -5.78 16.57
N SER A 14 -3.87 -6.64 15.81
CA SER A 14 -3.85 -8.09 16.05
C SER A 14 -2.53 -8.78 15.68
N TYR A 15 -1.59 -8.07 15.03
CA TYR A 15 -0.29 -8.64 14.60
C TYR A 15 0.91 -8.09 15.40
N MET A 16 0.68 -7.18 16.34
CA MET A 16 1.74 -6.41 17.03
C MET A 16 2.32 -7.04 18.30
N LEU A 17 1.91 -8.26 18.69
CA LEU A 17 2.33 -8.77 20.00
C LEU A 17 3.61 -9.60 20.03
N ILE A 18 4.11 -10.17 18.93
CA ILE A 18 5.38 -10.93 18.97
C ILE A 18 6.05 -10.95 17.60
N SER A 19 6.90 -9.97 17.29
CA SER A 19 8.02 -10.18 16.36
C SER A 19 9.04 -9.06 16.44
N CYS A 20 10.29 -9.45 16.68
CA CYS A 20 11.47 -8.62 16.54
C CYS A 20 11.57 -8.03 15.12
N GLY A 21 11.42 -6.70 14.97
CA GLY A 21 12.15 -5.86 14.01
C GLY A 21 12.02 -6.12 12.51
N GLN A 22 10.93 -6.69 11.99
CA GLN A 22 10.79 -6.92 10.55
C GLN A 22 10.20 -5.69 9.85
N LYS A 23 10.95 -5.14 8.89
CA LYS A 23 10.51 -3.98 8.09
C LYS A 23 9.42 -4.43 7.12
N GLU A 24 8.22 -3.90 7.29
CA GLU A 24 7.11 -4.10 6.35
C GLU A 24 6.87 -2.81 5.56
N ILE A 25 6.63 -2.95 4.26
CA ILE A 25 6.32 -1.84 3.37
C ILE A 25 5.14 -2.24 2.51
N LEU A 26 4.08 -1.43 2.51
CA LEU A 26 2.97 -1.54 1.58
C LEU A 26 3.07 -0.43 0.54
N VAL A 27 3.16 -0.81 -0.74
CA VAL A 27 3.05 0.09 -1.88
C VAL A 27 1.67 -0.07 -2.46
N ILE A 28 0.94 1.03 -2.64
CA ILE A 28 -0.36 1.05 -3.31
C ILE A 28 -0.22 1.93 -4.56
N LYS A 29 -0.58 1.38 -5.71
CA LYS A 29 -0.83 2.14 -6.93
C LYS A 29 -2.32 2.23 -7.15
N GLY A 30 -2.80 3.44 -7.42
CA GLY A 30 -4.20 3.64 -7.69
C GLY A 30 -4.46 4.56 -8.84
N GLU A 31 -5.74 4.86 -8.99
CA GLU A 31 -6.28 5.77 -9.99
C GLU A 31 -7.23 6.74 -9.29
N SER A 32 -7.00 8.05 -9.47
CA SER A 32 -7.90 9.08 -8.98
C SER A 32 -9.28 8.95 -9.63
N ILE A 33 -10.32 8.93 -8.81
CA ILE A 33 -11.72 8.91 -9.25
C ILE A 33 -12.40 10.21 -8.88
N ASN A 34 -13.00 10.83 -9.89
CA ASN A 34 -13.82 12.01 -9.73
C ASN A 34 -15.20 11.66 -9.16
N LYS A 35 -15.77 12.58 -8.38
CA LYS A 35 -17.05 12.43 -7.65
C LYS A 35 -18.31 12.16 -8.50
N GLY A 36 -18.19 11.97 -9.82
CA GLY A 36 -19.32 11.73 -10.73
C GLY A 36 -19.33 10.34 -11.37
N ILE A 37 -18.30 9.51 -11.17
CA ILE A 37 -18.24 8.17 -11.77
C ILE A 37 -18.92 7.18 -10.80
N PRO A 38 -19.87 6.35 -11.27
CA PRO A 38 -20.47 5.31 -10.45
C PRO A 38 -19.39 4.39 -9.89
N LYS A 39 -19.37 4.20 -8.57
CA LYS A 39 -18.45 3.29 -7.91
C LYS A 39 -18.91 1.85 -8.12
N ILE A 40 -18.19 1.13 -8.96
CA ILE A 40 -18.47 -0.28 -9.28
C ILE A 40 -17.88 -1.21 -8.21
N TYR A 41 -16.77 -0.81 -7.58
CA TYR A 41 -16.10 -1.56 -6.53
C TYR A 41 -16.63 -1.21 -5.13
N SER A 42 -16.45 -2.15 -4.19
CA SER A 42 -16.75 -1.97 -2.77
C SER A 42 -15.92 -0.84 -2.12
N PRO A 43 -16.44 -0.15 -1.08
CA PRO A 43 -15.76 0.98 -0.44
C PRO A 43 -14.34 0.73 0.09
N ASP A 44 -13.99 -0.51 0.44
CA ASP A 44 -12.66 -0.91 0.89
C ASP A 44 -11.59 -0.91 -0.21
N CYS A 45 -12.01 -0.94 -1.48
CA CYS A 45 -11.13 -0.76 -2.63
C CYS A 45 -10.65 0.69 -2.83
N TYR A 46 -11.13 1.65 -2.03
CA TYR A 46 -10.79 3.06 -2.19
C TYR A 46 -10.04 3.62 -0.98
N VAL A 47 -9.00 4.41 -1.24
CA VAL A 47 -8.31 5.23 -0.24
C VAL A 47 -8.71 6.68 -0.41
N LYS A 48 -9.19 7.31 0.67
CA LYS A 48 -9.53 8.74 0.64
C LYS A 48 -8.30 9.57 1.00
N ASN A 49 -7.91 10.47 0.11
CA ASN A 49 -6.90 11.48 0.37
C ASN A 49 -7.49 12.89 0.14
N LEU A 50 -7.80 13.58 1.24
CA LEU A 50 -8.47 14.88 1.22
C LEU A 50 -9.80 14.82 0.45
N ASN A 51 -9.89 15.55 -0.66
CA ASN A 51 -11.06 15.63 -1.53
C ASN A 51 -11.02 14.63 -2.70
N HIS A 52 -9.95 13.84 -2.81
CA HIS A 52 -9.77 12.84 -3.85
C HIS A 52 -9.95 11.43 -3.27
N GLU A 53 -10.57 10.56 -4.06
CA GLU A 53 -10.66 9.15 -3.76
C GLU A 53 -9.81 8.40 -4.79
N ILE A 54 -8.92 7.56 -4.30
CA ILE A 54 -8.00 6.77 -5.11
C ILE A 54 -8.51 5.34 -5.08
N LEU A 55 -8.90 4.79 -6.22
CA LEU A 55 -9.19 3.36 -6.34
C LEU A 55 -7.87 2.59 -6.38
N ILE A 56 -7.71 1.65 -5.47
CA ILE A 56 -6.58 0.72 -5.45
C ILE A 56 -6.66 -0.09 -6.74
N ARG A 57 -5.61 -0.03 -7.56
CA ARG A 57 -5.47 -0.88 -8.77
C ARG A 57 -4.51 -2.03 -8.50
N GLU A 58 -3.43 -1.73 -7.79
CA GLU A 58 -2.43 -2.72 -7.37
C GLU A 58 -1.93 -2.38 -5.97
N GLY A 59 -1.68 -3.40 -5.16
CA GLY A 59 -1.00 -3.28 -3.88
C GLY A 59 0.05 -4.36 -3.71
N PHE A 60 1.19 -3.98 -3.14
CA PHE A 60 2.34 -4.86 -2.96
C PHE A 60 2.80 -4.77 -1.50
N LEU A 61 2.65 -5.86 -0.75
CA LEU A 61 3.11 -5.95 0.62
C LEU A 61 4.46 -6.66 0.66
N TYR A 62 5.48 -5.93 1.10
CA TYR A 62 6.83 -6.40 1.27
C TYR A 62 7.15 -6.63 2.73
N LYS A 63 7.95 -7.67 2.97
CA LYS A 63 8.55 -7.95 4.28
C LYS A 63 10.02 -8.21 4.06
N ASN A 64 10.87 -7.43 4.74
CA ASN A 64 12.33 -7.46 4.54
C ASN A 64 12.71 -7.32 3.04
N ASN A 65 12.05 -6.39 2.34
CA ASN A 65 12.22 -6.12 0.90
C ASN A 65 11.81 -7.26 -0.05
N ILE A 66 11.16 -8.33 0.44
CA ILE A 66 10.67 -9.43 -0.40
C ILE A 66 9.14 -9.37 -0.48
N LEU A 67 8.59 -9.41 -1.69
CA LEU A 67 7.15 -9.43 -1.92
C LEU A 67 6.51 -10.63 -1.22
N GLN A 68 5.51 -10.37 -0.39
CA GLN A 68 4.75 -11.39 0.33
C GLN A 68 3.35 -11.56 -0.23
N LYS A 69 2.69 -10.44 -0.52
CA LYS A 69 1.30 -10.41 -0.95
C LYS A 69 1.09 -9.41 -2.07
N TYR A 70 0.23 -9.81 -3.00
CA TYR A 70 -0.28 -8.94 -4.05
C TYR A 70 -1.76 -8.66 -3.78
N ILE A 71 -2.18 -7.41 -3.95
CA ILE A 71 -3.52 -6.94 -3.59
C ILE A 71 -4.14 -6.31 -4.82
N THR A 72 -5.35 -6.74 -5.18
CA THR A 72 -6.10 -6.20 -6.31
C THR A 72 -7.55 -5.93 -5.92
N PRO A 73 -8.21 -4.93 -6.54
CA PRO A 73 -9.63 -4.70 -6.30
C PRO A 73 -10.48 -5.80 -6.95
N GLN A 74 -11.50 -6.24 -6.23
CA GLN A 74 -12.64 -7.00 -6.75
C GLN A 74 -13.93 -6.23 -6.47
N SER A 75 -15.01 -6.57 -7.17
CA SER A 75 -16.30 -5.86 -7.04
C SER A 75 -16.79 -5.82 -5.59
N GLU A 76 -16.56 -6.89 -4.84
CA GLU A 76 -17.06 -7.05 -3.47
C GLU A 76 -16.04 -6.69 -2.37
N SER A 77 -14.73 -6.73 -2.65
CA SER A 77 -13.66 -6.42 -1.68
C SER A 77 -12.28 -6.36 -2.34
N LEU A 78 -11.22 -6.21 -1.57
CA LEU A 78 -9.83 -6.46 -2.02
C LEU A 78 -9.51 -7.96 -2.02
N LEU A 79 -9.01 -8.47 -3.15
CA LEU A 79 -8.36 -9.78 -3.23
C LEU A 79 -6.91 -9.67 -2.74
N ILE A 80 -6.48 -10.62 -1.92
CA ILE A 80 -5.11 -10.69 -1.39
C ILE A 80 -4.53 -12.06 -1.74
N ASP A 81 -3.56 -12.07 -2.66
CA ASP A 81 -2.87 -13.28 -3.09
C ASP A 81 -1.55 -13.44 -2.34
N ASN A 82 -1.37 -14.57 -1.65
CA ASN A 82 -0.12 -14.92 -0.99
C ASN A 82 0.89 -15.45 -2.02
N ILE A 83 1.87 -14.61 -2.39
CA ILE A 83 2.87 -14.93 -3.42
C ILE A 83 3.81 -16.06 -2.98
N LYS A 84 4.05 -16.20 -1.68
CA LYS A 84 4.84 -17.33 -1.13
C LYS A 84 4.17 -18.69 -1.31
N GLU A 85 2.84 -18.76 -1.35
CA GLU A 85 2.09 -20.02 -1.37
C GLU A 85 1.70 -20.43 -2.80
N ASN A 86 1.39 -19.46 -3.67
CA ASN A 86 0.78 -19.74 -4.97
C ASN A 86 1.75 -19.66 -6.17
N GLY A 87 3.05 -19.50 -5.93
CA GLY A 87 4.05 -19.36 -6.98
C GLY A 87 3.98 -18.01 -7.68
N ASN A 88 5.12 -17.47 -8.07
CA ASN A 88 5.19 -16.17 -8.72
C ASN A 88 4.47 -16.21 -10.07
N THR A 89 3.39 -15.44 -10.21
CA THR A 89 2.76 -15.22 -11.51
C THR A 89 3.69 -14.38 -12.37
N LYS A 90 3.66 -14.54 -13.70
CA LYS A 90 4.46 -13.71 -14.63
C LYS A 90 4.22 -12.20 -14.43
N GLU A 91 3.06 -11.83 -13.92
CA GLU A 91 2.64 -10.45 -13.65
C GLU A 91 3.37 -9.81 -12.46
N THR A 92 3.70 -10.60 -11.43
CA THR A 92 4.35 -10.10 -10.20
C THR A 92 5.87 -10.26 -10.20
N GLU A 93 6.41 -10.98 -11.19
CA GLU A 93 7.84 -11.21 -11.40
C GLU A 93 8.69 -9.92 -11.32
N PRO A 94 8.30 -8.78 -11.94
CA PRO A 94 9.09 -7.55 -11.89
C PRO A 94 9.14 -6.89 -10.50
N TYR A 95 8.27 -7.31 -9.58
CA TYR A 95 8.05 -6.67 -8.28
C TYR A 95 8.49 -7.54 -7.10
N LYS A 96 9.18 -8.66 -7.34
CA LYS A 96 9.63 -9.60 -6.31
C LYS A 96 10.46 -8.96 -5.21
N GLU A 97 11.37 -8.08 -5.61
CA GLU A 97 12.26 -7.36 -4.72
C GLU A 97 11.85 -5.90 -4.66
N LEU A 98 11.85 -5.34 -3.45
CA LEU A 98 11.59 -3.93 -3.24
C LEU A 98 12.85 -3.11 -3.55
N ASP A 99 12.87 -2.51 -4.73
CA ASP A 99 13.83 -1.46 -5.06
C ASP A 99 13.28 -0.09 -4.62
N LEU A 100 13.66 0.34 -3.41
CA LEU A 100 13.28 1.62 -2.83
C LEU A 100 14.51 2.43 -2.41
N LYS A 101 14.62 3.65 -2.93
CA LYS A 101 15.65 4.61 -2.55
C LYS A 101 15.04 5.99 -2.30
N LYS A 102 15.31 6.57 -1.13
CA LYS A 102 14.87 7.92 -0.78
C LYS A 102 15.95 8.93 -1.16
N VAL A 103 15.58 9.98 -1.89
CA VAL A 103 16.49 11.05 -2.32
C VAL A 103 15.80 12.39 -2.09
N ASN A 104 16.17 13.11 -1.04
CA ASN A 104 15.58 14.41 -0.68
C ASN A 104 14.04 14.34 -0.59
N LYS A 105 13.33 15.08 -1.47
CA LYS A 105 11.85 15.13 -1.56
C LYS A 105 11.29 14.14 -2.60
N GLU A 106 12.10 13.22 -3.08
CA GLU A 106 11.73 12.22 -4.08
C GLU A 106 12.01 10.81 -3.56
N ILE A 107 11.27 9.85 -4.10
CA ILE A 107 11.49 8.42 -3.91
C ILE A 107 11.70 7.80 -5.27
N ILE A 108 12.74 6.98 -5.39
CA ILE A 108 12.90 6.07 -6.50
C ILE A 108 12.30 4.73 -6.05
N LEU A 109 11.29 4.27 -6.76
CA LEU A 109 10.60 3.01 -6.52
C LEU A 109 10.45 2.28 -7.86
N PHE A 110 10.83 1.00 -7.93
CA PHE A 110 10.78 0.23 -9.17
C PHE A 110 11.46 0.94 -10.36
N ASN A 111 12.63 1.51 -10.12
CA ASN A 111 13.40 2.31 -11.09
C ASN A 111 12.64 3.53 -11.68
N GLN A 112 11.59 4.01 -11.01
CA GLN A 112 10.84 5.20 -11.39
C GLN A 112 10.90 6.25 -10.27
N LYS A 113 10.90 7.53 -10.66
CA LYS A 113 10.95 8.65 -9.71
C LYS A 113 9.55 9.13 -9.36
N TYR A 114 9.32 9.33 -8.08
CA TYR A 114 8.07 9.82 -7.52
C TYR A 114 8.34 10.98 -6.57
N GLN A 115 7.58 12.08 -6.73
CA GLN A 115 7.66 13.22 -5.82
C GLN A 115 6.83 12.93 -4.56
N ILE A 116 7.37 13.28 -3.39
CA ILE A 116 6.62 13.23 -2.13
C ILE A 116 5.71 14.47 -2.08
N LEU A 117 4.41 14.26 -2.27
CA LEU A 117 3.41 15.33 -2.18
C LEU A 117 3.05 15.64 -0.74
N ARG A 118 2.98 14.60 0.10
CA ARG A 118 2.62 14.70 1.51
C ARG A 118 3.17 13.53 2.31
N ALA A 119 3.56 13.79 3.55
CA ALA A 119 3.89 12.77 4.53
C ALA A 119 2.93 12.86 5.74
N ASN A 120 2.54 11.72 6.28
CA ASN A 120 1.76 11.62 7.51
C ASN A 120 2.20 10.38 8.30
N LYS A 121 3.01 10.58 9.36
CA LYS A 121 3.65 9.51 10.13
C LYS A 121 4.36 8.54 9.18
N ASP A 122 3.95 7.28 9.16
CA ASP A 122 4.56 6.23 8.36
C ASP A 122 3.95 6.11 6.95
N THR A 123 3.06 7.03 6.56
CA THR A 123 2.43 7.07 5.23
C THR A 123 2.95 8.22 4.39
N LEU A 124 3.41 7.94 3.17
CA LEU A 124 3.79 8.92 2.17
C LEU A 124 2.82 8.86 0.99
N PHE A 125 2.29 10.02 0.62
CA PHE A 125 1.50 10.20 -0.59
C PHE A 125 2.42 10.78 -1.67
N LEU A 126 2.56 10.03 -2.75
CA LEU A 126 3.47 10.32 -3.83
C LEU A 126 2.69 10.83 -5.06
N SER A 127 3.40 11.37 -6.04
CA SER A 127 2.84 11.68 -7.35
C SER A 127 2.27 10.42 -8.02
N GLN A 128 1.37 10.60 -9.01
CA GLN A 128 0.76 9.51 -9.78
C GLN A 128 -0.09 8.55 -8.94
N ASP A 129 -0.82 9.09 -7.96
CA ASP A 129 -1.76 8.34 -7.12
C ASP A 129 -1.14 7.13 -6.40
N MET A 130 0.16 7.23 -6.08
CA MET A 130 0.91 6.20 -5.36
C MET A 130 0.98 6.52 -3.86
N ILE A 131 0.82 5.49 -3.04
CA ILE A 131 0.89 5.59 -1.58
C ILE A 131 1.91 4.57 -1.08
N LEU A 132 2.82 5.01 -0.23
CA LEU A 132 3.79 4.16 0.45
C LEU A 132 3.49 4.18 1.95
N ILE A 133 3.36 3.00 2.56
CA ILE A 133 3.17 2.85 4.00
C ILE A 133 4.31 2.00 4.53
N GLU A 134 5.09 2.54 5.45
CA GLU A 134 6.20 1.82 6.10
C GLU A 134 5.75 1.37 7.49
N SER A 135 6.21 0.22 7.97
CA SER A 135 6.04 -0.15 9.37
C SER A 135 6.82 0.83 10.25
N PRO A 136 6.27 1.33 11.37
CA PRO A 136 7.04 2.13 12.30
C PRO A 136 8.27 1.34 12.73
N GLN A 137 9.45 1.95 12.60
CA GLN A 137 10.65 1.37 13.21
C GLN A 137 10.37 1.27 14.71
N SER A 138 10.49 0.06 15.26
CA SER A 138 10.40 -0.16 16.70
C SER A 138 11.29 0.87 17.40
N ILE A 139 10.67 1.77 18.17
CA ILE A 139 11.36 2.72 19.02
C ILE A 139 12.15 1.86 20.01
N LYS A 140 13.49 1.92 19.92
CA LYS A 140 14.38 1.29 20.90
C LYS A 140 14.33 2.04 22.21
#